data_AF-A0A2E6IWE0-F1
#
_entry.id   AF-A0A2E6IWE0-F1
#
_cell.length_a   1.000
_cell.length_b   1.000
_cell.length_c   1.000
_cell.angle_alpha   90.00
_cell.angle_beta   90.00
_cell.angle_gamma   90.00
#
_symmetry.space_group_name_H-M   'P 1'
#
loop_
_entity.id
_entity.type
_entity.pdbx_description
1 polymer ?
#
loop_
_entity_poly.entity_id
_entity_poly.type
_entity_poly.pdbx_seq_one_letter_code
_entity_poly.pdbx_strand_id
1 'polypeptide(L)'
;MSRLVTILLFFTLAFHPQINVYSSIKFQEMTTTGTGQSLEEAVNNALSDAITMVNGKNVYTKTVIKVLGGESVEQSSKAEELQKFLSSKFSEIKKTISNSSTDVNVNIEKPAKKAYSQQYVKDIINEVKGGIKSYDIISKDIDSNGWHHVQIRSQVARFEIPQSAQRTRIAVVPFRFYEERSKSSSILDSLKNYVSDDNIKTLKSSDEKYKLGSDDKERLLRLINQGLTNYLTQTRKFTILDREYVKEIADEKLNIIEGRAPAVEMAKLGNEVSSDFIFVGSVEDFTVKDKIIKIQSSDKEINRKVGSFYVTYRLLDVATKQIQNANNYKVTATFKSDDPIEIITTLVDKAVKIIGQEVLFTAHPVIVEKYSDNRLILGQGGNQFKKGDLYELYEKGDKIIDSYTNETIGNVETYLGKIEIIQVRSNLSQAKFTEGAFDMSVGFIPGQYIVRPVQYDEAALKKEQFEINKKKILKAREERQKALEERKEQKRIAKEKKLKEREQQKNKSDAEVDDLF
;
A
#
# COMPACT_ATOMS: atom_id res chain seq x y z
N MET A 1 31.74 13.72 36.23
CA MET A 1 32.36 14.99 35.79
C MET A 1 33.62 14.59 35.02
N SER A 2 33.59 14.38 33.71
CA SER A 2 33.67 15.39 32.62
C SER A 2 34.79 14.84 31.70
N ARG A 3 34.48 14.17 30.59
CA ARG A 3 34.19 14.70 29.24
C ARG A 3 35.45 14.90 28.38
N LEU A 4 35.33 14.38 27.14
CA LEU A 4 35.97 14.81 25.89
C LEU A 4 37.48 14.55 25.70
N VAL A 5 37.84 13.69 24.74
CA VAL A 5 38.31 14.05 23.37
C VAL A 5 38.42 12.71 22.58
N THR A 6 37.39 12.29 21.85
CA THR A 6 37.17 12.48 20.40
C THR A 6 38.20 11.76 19.50
N ILE A 7 38.02 10.44 19.30
CA ILE A 7 38.57 9.72 18.14
C ILE A 7 37.50 9.76 17.04
N LEU A 8 37.79 10.59 16.04
CA LEU A 8 37.03 10.80 14.82
C LEU A 8 37.30 9.62 13.87
N LEU A 9 36.49 8.55 13.95
CA LEU A 9 36.49 7.49 12.94
C LEU A 9 35.30 7.71 11.99
N PHE A 10 35.64 8.07 10.76
CA PHE A 10 34.78 8.23 9.59
C PHE A 10 33.63 7.20 9.53
N PHE A 11 32.42 7.65 9.81
CA PHE A 11 31.18 6.95 9.45
C PHE A 11 30.40 7.85 8.48
N THR A 12 30.95 8.07 7.29
CA THR A 12 30.20 8.66 6.18
C THR A 12 29.28 7.59 5.59
N LEU A 13 28.18 7.31 6.29
CA LEU A 13 27.04 6.59 5.73
C LEU A 13 26.16 7.62 4.98
N ALA A 14 26.71 8.23 3.94
CA ALA A 14 25.95 9.03 2.99
C ALA A 14 25.52 8.13 1.83
N PHE A 15 24.53 7.28 2.06
CA PHE A 15 23.69 6.76 0.98
C PHE A 15 22.37 7.52 1.02
N HIS A 16 22.38 8.71 0.42
CA HIS A 16 21.14 9.35 0.03
C HIS A 16 20.45 8.47 -1.02
N PRO A 17 19.21 8.01 -0.82
CA PRO A 17 18.41 7.60 -1.96
C PRO A 17 18.20 8.87 -2.79
N GLN A 18 18.80 8.94 -3.98
CA GLN A 18 18.46 9.96 -4.97
C GLN A 18 17.00 9.70 -5.36
N ILE A 19 16.07 10.38 -4.70
CA ILE A 19 14.67 10.43 -5.09
C ILE A 19 14.63 11.33 -6.33
N ASN A 20 14.95 10.76 -7.49
CA ASN A 20 14.65 11.40 -8.76
C ASN A 20 13.17 11.14 -9.07
N VAL A 21 12.29 11.81 -8.33
CA VAL A 21 10.87 11.94 -8.68
C VAL A 21 10.61 13.42 -8.86
N TYR A 22 11.19 13.99 -9.91
CA TYR A 22 10.77 15.29 -10.39
C TYR A 22 9.79 15.04 -11.53
N SER A 23 8.51 15.27 -11.28
CA SER A 23 7.60 15.58 -12.38
C SER A 23 8.09 16.90 -12.97
N SER A 24 8.46 16.87 -14.25
CA SER A 24 8.96 18.06 -14.95
C SER A 24 7.85 18.64 -15.82
N ILE A 25 7.69 19.95 -15.78
CA ILE A 25 6.84 20.66 -16.73
C ILE A 25 7.63 20.81 -18.02
N LYS A 26 7.12 20.25 -19.12
CA LYS A 26 7.66 20.45 -20.46
C LYS A 26 6.76 21.43 -21.22
N PHE A 27 7.33 22.20 -22.13
CA PHE A 27 6.54 23.07 -23.00
C PHE A 27 6.36 22.41 -24.36
N GLN A 28 5.12 22.23 -24.78
CA GLN A 28 4.77 21.68 -26.09
C GLN A 28 4.34 22.84 -26.99
N GLU A 29 4.93 22.90 -28.18
CA GLU A 29 4.55 23.88 -29.19
C GLU A 29 3.25 23.45 -29.87
N MET A 30 2.27 24.35 -29.96
CA MET A 30 1.00 24.13 -30.63
C MET A 30 0.60 25.35 -31.45
N THR A 31 0.00 25.11 -32.61
CA THR A 31 -0.58 26.15 -33.45
C THR A 31 -2.09 26.07 -33.36
N THR A 32 -2.73 27.19 -33.01
CA THR A 32 -4.18 27.28 -32.85
C THR A 32 -4.72 28.55 -33.50
N THR A 33 -6.01 28.52 -33.80
CA THR A 33 -6.75 29.67 -34.34
C THR A 33 -7.77 30.14 -33.33
N GLY A 34 -8.04 31.44 -33.28
CA GLY A 34 -9.08 32.01 -32.43
C GLY A 34 -9.82 33.13 -33.13
N THR A 35 -11.08 33.30 -32.74
CA THR A 35 -12.00 34.29 -33.31
C THR A 35 -12.56 35.17 -32.20
N GLY A 36 -12.68 36.48 -32.43
CA GLY A 36 -13.25 37.39 -31.43
C GLY A 36 -13.69 38.71 -32.03
N GLN A 37 -14.51 39.47 -31.30
CA GLN A 37 -14.96 40.81 -31.69
C GLN A 37 -13.83 41.85 -31.52
N SER A 38 -12.74 41.46 -30.86
CA SER A 38 -11.49 42.22 -30.77
C SER A 38 -10.29 41.30 -31.01
N LEU A 39 -9.15 41.90 -31.36
CA LEU A 39 -7.88 41.17 -31.49
C LEU A 39 -7.50 40.44 -30.19
N GLU A 40 -7.73 41.11 -29.05
CA GLU A 40 -7.49 40.58 -27.72
C GLU A 40 -8.33 39.33 -27.45
N GLU A 41 -9.64 39.43 -27.69
CA GLU A 41 -10.56 38.31 -27.54
C GLU A 41 -10.19 37.13 -28.46
N ALA A 42 -9.82 37.41 -29.71
CA ALA A 42 -9.39 36.39 -30.67
C ALA A 42 -8.10 35.67 -30.22
N VAL A 43 -7.12 36.42 -29.69
CA VAL A 43 -5.86 35.87 -29.14
C VAL A 43 -6.13 35.05 -27.88
N ASN A 44 -6.95 35.54 -26.96
CA ASN A 44 -7.32 34.82 -25.74
C ASN A 44 -8.06 33.51 -26.08
N ASN A 45 -8.97 33.53 -27.06
CA ASN A 45 -9.64 32.33 -27.54
C ASN A 45 -8.66 31.34 -28.18
N ALA A 46 -7.71 31.80 -28.98
CA ALA A 46 -6.69 30.95 -29.59
C ALA A 46 -5.75 30.32 -28.54
N LEU A 47 -5.34 31.07 -27.52
CA LEU A 47 -4.50 30.58 -26.42
C LEU A 47 -5.25 29.58 -25.53
N SER A 48 -6.52 29.86 -25.25
CA SER A 48 -7.45 28.97 -24.55
C SER A 48 -7.58 27.62 -25.27
N ASP A 49 -7.74 27.65 -26.60
CA ASP A 49 -7.79 26.45 -27.43
C ASP A 49 -6.45 25.70 -27.44
N ALA A 50 -5.31 26.40 -27.45
CA ALA A 50 -3.99 25.77 -27.37
C ALA A 50 -3.81 24.99 -26.07
N ILE A 51 -4.21 25.57 -24.94
CA ILE A 51 -4.17 24.92 -23.64
C ILE A 51 -5.11 23.71 -23.62
N THR A 52 -6.30 23.84 -24.19
CA THR A 52 -7.28 22.76 -24.27
C THR A 52 -6.77 21.59 -25.12
N MET A 53 -6.07 21.85 -26.22
CA MET A 53 -5.49 20.81 -27.07
C MET A 53 -4.33 20.07 -26.40
N VAL A 54 -3.54 20.74 -25.55
CA VAL A 54 -2.38 20.12 -24.88
C VAL A 54 -2.79 19.36 -23.61
N ASN A 55 -3.72 19.91 -22.82
CA ASN A 55 -4.07 19.38 -21.49
C ASN A 55 -5.49 18.77 -21.42
N GLY A 56 -6.25 18.78 -22.51
CA GLY A 56 -7.59 18.17 -22.61
C GLY A 56 -8.73 19.04 -22.07
N LYS A 57 -9.96 18.68 -22.46
CA LYS A 57 -11.21 19.35 -22.07
C LYS A 57 -11.87 18.63 -20.89
N ASN A 58 -11.38 18.83 -19.68
CA ASN A 58 -12.00 18.37 -18.42
C ASN A 58 -13.00 19.42 -17.89
N VAL A 59 -13.86 19.06 -16.94
CA VAL A 59 -14.86 19.95 -16.30
C VAL A 59 -14.18 21.19 -15.69
N TYR A 60 -12.94 21.03 -15.21
CA TYR A 60 -12.08 22.11 -14.72
C TYR A 60 -11.51 23.00 -15.84
N THR A 61 -11.41 22.50 -17.07
CA THR A 61 -10.93 23.27 -18.22
C THR A 61 -11.83 24.47 -18.47
N LYS A 62 -13.14 24.43 -18.17
CA LYS A 62 -13.98 25.64 -18.26
C LYS A 62 -13.61 26.72 -17.23
N THR A 63 -13.30 26.32 -16.00
CA THR A 63 -12.85 27.26 -14.94
C THR A 63 -11.46 27.79 -15.24
N VAL A 64 -10.57 26.92 -15.75
CA VAL A 64 -9.24 27.29 -16.24
C VAL A 64 -9.36 28.25 -17.41
N ILE A 65 -10.21 28.00 -18.41
CA ILE A 65 -10.46 28.91 -19.55
C ILE A 65 -10.98 30.27 -19.07
N LYS A 66 -11.90 30.31 -18.10
CA LYS A 66 -12.42 31.58 -17.55
C LYS A 66 -11.36 32.38 -16.80
N VAL A 67 -10.58 31.72 -15.94
CA VAL A 67 -9.52 32.36 -15.15
C VAL A 67 -8.34 32.80 -16.04
N LEU A 68 -8.02 32.03 -17.09
CA LEU A 68 -6.94 32.34 -18.03
C LEU A 68 -7.36 33.35 -19.13
N GLY A 69 -8.65 33.51 -19.38
CA GLY A 69 -9.21 34.47 -20.35
C GLY A 69 -9.43 35.89 -19.79
N GLY A 70 -8.97 36.16 -18.56
CA GLY A 70 -9.09 37.47 -17.91
C GLY A 70 -10.45 37.79 -17.31
N GLU A 71 -11.37 36.82 -17.25
CA GLU A 71 -12.63 37.00 -16.52
C GLU A 71 -12.37 36.89 -15.01
N SER A 72 -12.70 37.94 -14.24
CA SER A 72 -12.91 37.77 -12.80
C SER A 72 -14.04 36.74 -12.62
N VAL A 73 -13.85 35.81 -11.69
CA VAL A 73 -14.90 34.86 -11.31
C VAL A 73 -15.97 35.60 -10.50
N GLU A 74 -16.66 36.54 -11.13
CA GLU A 74 -17.89 37.11 -10.61
C GLU A 74 -19.08 36.44 -11.32
N GLN A 75 -19.74 35.59 -10.52
CA GLN A 75 -21.15 35.19 -10.60
C GLN A 75 -21.72 34.98 -12.01
N SER A 76 -21.24 33.95 -12.73
CA SER A 76 -22.08 33.37 -13.78
C SER A 76 -23.20 32.58 -13.12
N SER A 77 -24.45 32.89 -13.44
CA SER A 77 -25.69 32.27 -12.92
C SER A 77 -25.71 30.73 -12.96
N LYS A 78 -24.86 30.08 -13.76
CA LYS A 78 -24.66 28.61 -13.75
C LYS A 78 -23.62 28.11 -12.76
N ALA A 79 -22.62 28.93 -12.43
CA ALA A 79 -21.78 28.72 -11.26
C ALA A 79 -22.58 28.99 -9.98
N GLU A 80 -23.56 29.89 -10.01
CA GLU A 80 -24.54 30.09 -8.93
C GLU A 80 -25.54 28.93 -8.82
N GLU A 81 -25.90 28.28 -9.93
CA GLU A 81 -26.73 27.06 -9.96
C GLU A 81 -25.97 25.82 -9.47
N LEU A 82 -24.71 25.68 -9.90
CA LEU A 82 -23.80 24.64 -9.40
C LEU A 82 -23.40 24.91 -7.95
N GLN A 83 -23.17 26.17 -7.58
CA GLN A 83 -23.00 26.60 -6.19
C GLN A 83 -24.30 26.39 -5.42
N LYS A 84 -25.50 26.62 -5.96
CA LYS A 84 -26.78 26.35 -5.25
C LYS A 84 -26.99 24.87 -5.05
N PHE A 85 -26.66 24.03 -6.03
CA PHE A 85 -26.74 22.58 -5.94
C PHE A 85 -25.71 22.00 -4.97
N LEU A 86 -24.46 22.47 -5.06
CA LEU A 86 -23.40 22.09 -4.14
C LEU A 86 -23.70 22.65 -2.74
N SER A 87 -24.14 23.90 -2.62
CA SER A 87 -24.55 24.54 -1.36
C SER A 87 -25.81 23.93 -0.77
N SER A 88 -26.74 23.37 -1.55
CA SER A 88 -27.90 22.65 -1.03
C SER A 88 -27.49 21.28 -0.49
N LYS A 89 -26.57 20.59 -1.19
CA LYS A 89 -25.96 19.34 -0.71
C LYS A 89 -25.06 19.56 0.50
N PHE A 90 -24.31 20.65 0.51
CA PHE A 90 -23.50 21.09 1.64
C PHE A 90 -24.36 21.69 2.75
N SER A 91 -25.53 22.27 2.48
CA SER A 91 -26.52 22.75 3.47
C SER A 91 -27.27 21.60 4.14
N GLU A 92 -27.56 20.51 3.41
CA GLU A 92 -27.98 19.22 3.98
C GLU A 92 -26.97 18.71 5.02
N ILE A 93 -25.67 18.92 4.77
CA ILE A 93 -24.56 18.53 5.65
C ILE A 93 -24.28 19.60 6.74
N LYS A 94 -24.54 20.88 6.46
CA LYS A 94 -24.25 22.04 7.33
C LYS A 94 -25.44 22.43 8.21
N LYS A 95 -26.64 21.88 8.00
CA LYS A 95 -27.72 21.88 9.01
C LYS A 95 -27.34 21.15 10.30
N THR A 96 -26.24 20.40 10.29
CA THR A 96 -25.61 19.81 11.48
C THR A 96 -24.70 20.80 12.22
N ILE A 97 -24.26 21.90 11.63
CA ILE A 97 -23.27 22.80 12.25
C ILE A 97 -23.56 24.26 11.86
N SER A 98 -24.13 24.97 12.82
CA SER A 98 -24.75 26.29 12.74
C SER A 98 -23.85 27.47 12.35
N ASN A 99 -24.45 28.39 11.58
CA ASN A 99 -24.49 29.86 11.67
C ASN A 99 -23.19 30.71 11.65
N SER A 100 -23.02 31.52 10.59
CA SER A 100 -23.04 33.00 10.63
C SER A 100 -22.57 33.61 9.29
N SER A 101 -23.09 34.81 8.99
CA SER A 101 -23.14 35.50 7.69
C SER A 101 -22.27 36.76 7.68
N THR A 102 -21.81 37.23 6.50
CA THR A 102 -21.83 38.66 6.07
C THR A 102 -21.36 38.84 4.61
N ASP A 103 -22.06 39.70 3.85
CA ASP A 103 -21.84 40.09 2.45
C ASP A 103 -21.02 41.39 2.31
N VAL A 104 -20.27 41.53 1.20
CA VAL A 104 -19.74 42.84 0.71
C VAL A 104 -19.88 42.93 -0.82
N ASN A 105 -20.30 44.10 -1.30
CA ASN A 105 -20.68 44.47 -2.66
C ASN A 105 -19.59 45.32 -3.33
N VAL A 106 -19.28 45.11 -4.63
CA VAL A 106 -18.35 45.98 -5.39
C VAL A 106 -18.92 46.26 -6.80
N ASN A 107 -18.85 47.54 -7.18
CA ASN A 107 -19.34 48.13 -8.42
C ASN A 107 -18.18 48.23 -9.44
N ILE A 108 -18.39 47.89 -10.71
CA ILE A 108 -17.35 47.88 -11.76
C ILE A 108 -17.64 48.92 -12.84
N GLU A 109 -16.76 49.92 -12.98
CA GLU A 109 -16.67 50.82 -14.14
C GLU A 109 -15.74 50.23 -15.23
N LYS A 110 -16.09 50.42 -16.50
CA LYS A 110 -15.34 49.93 -17.68
C LYS A 110 -14.10 50.79 -17.98
N PRO A 111 -12.90 50.21 -18.21
CA PRO A 111 -11.74 50.98 -18.62
C PRO A 111 -11.61 51.12 -20.15
N ALA A 112 -10.99 52.22 -20.57
CA ALA A 112 -10.78 52.62 -21.96
C ALA A 112 -9.60 51.90 -22.66
N LYS A 113 -9.71 51.78 -23.99
CA LYS A 113 -8.72 51.18 -24.92
C LYS A 113 -7.31 51.75 -24.75
N LYS A 114 -6.30 50.87 -24.62
CA LYS A 114 -4.86 51.22 -24.69
C LYS A 114 -4.12 50.42 -25.76
N ALA A 115 -3.08 51.03 -26.32
CA ALA A 115 -2.21 50.52 -27.37
C ALA A 115 -1.23 49.44 -26.88
N TYR A 116 -0.99 48.43 -27.70
CA TYR A 116 -0.24 47.20 -27.39
C TYR A 116 1.29 47.42 -27.35
N SER A 117 1.93 47.07 -26.23
CA SER A 117 3.40 47.11 -26.02
C SER A 117 3.90 45.77 -25.45
N GLN A 118 5.22 45.55 -25.35
CA GLN A 118 5.81 44.35 -24.71
C GLN A 118 5.28 44.07 -23.29
N GLN A 119 4.76 45.10 -22.61
CA GLN A 119 4.07 44.98 -21.34
C GLN A 119 2.78 44.15 -21.44
N TYR A 120 2.04 44.24 -22.54
CA TYR A 120 0.79 43.52 -22.79
C TYR A 120 1.00 42.00 -22.93
N VAL A 121 2.04 41.58 -23.65
CA VAL A 121 2.41 40.16 -23.75
C VAL A 121 2.79 39.60 -22.37
N LYS A 122 3.49 40.41 -21.57
CA LYS A 122 3.85 40.07 -20.18
C LYS A 122 2.61 39.99 -19.29
N ASP A 123 1.65 40.89 -19.46
CA ASP A 123 0.41 40.93 -18.69
C ASP A 123 -0.49 39.73 -19.05
N ILE A 124 -0.62 39.35 -20.33
CA ILE A 124 -1.30 38.11 -20.74
C ILE A 124 -0.59 36.89 -20.16
N ILE A 125 0.75 36.79 -20.21
CA ILE A 125 1.50 35.67 -19.62
C ILE A 125 1.29 35.58 -18.10
N ASN A 126 1.19 36.73 -17.43
CA ASN A 126 0.89 36.83 -16.01
C ASN A 126 -0.58 36.51 -15.70
N GLU A 127 -1.51 36.88 -16.58
CA GLU A 127 -2.95 36.63 -16.48
C GLU A 127 -3.28 35.17 -16.77
N VAL A 128 -2.58 34.54 -17.71
CA VAL A 128 -2.55 33.07 -17.88
C VAL A 128 -1.68 32.38 -16.83
N LYS A 129 -1.31 33.07 -15.74
CA LYS A 129 -0.51 32.67 -14.56
C LYS A 129 0.63 31.67 -14.84
N GLY A 130 1.30 31.77 -16.00
CA GLY A 130 2.42 30.90 -16.41
C GLY A 130 2.08 29.62 -17.20
N GLY A 131 0.81 29.36 -17.58
CA GLY A 131 0.42 28.19 -18.37
C GLY A 131 0.97 28.18 -19.81
N ILE A 132 1.36 29.35 -20.32
CA ILE A 132 2.02 29.55 -21.62
C ILE A 132 3.36 30.25 -21.37
N LYS A 133 4.43 29.72 -21.95
CA LYS A 133 5.79 30.30 -21.86
C LYS A 133 6.00 31.44 -22.83
N SER A 134 5.47 31.31 -24.05
CA SER A 134 5.59 32.27 -25.14
C SER A 134 4.54 31.98 -26.21
N TYR A 135 4.19 33.00 -26.99
CA TYR A 135 3.38 32.84 -28.19
C TYR A 135 3.76 33.87 -29.25
N ASP A 136 3.60 33.50 -30.52
CA ASP A 136 3.81 34.32 -31.70
C ASP A 136 2.54 34.33 -32.55
N ILE A 137 2.09 35.50 -33.00
CA ILE A 137 0.97 35.63 -33.93
C ILE A 137 1.50 35.34 -35.34
N ILE A 138 1.02 34.27 -35.97
CA ILE A 138 1.40 33.85 -37.32
C ILE A 138 0.60 34.62 -38.37
N SER A 139 -0.71 34.78 -38.14
CA SER A 139 -1.60 35.52 -39.04
C SER A 139 -2.71 36.24 -38.27
N LYS A 140 -3.21 37.31 -38.89
CA LYS A 140 -4.33 38.11 -38.40
C LYS A 140 -5.13 38.59 -39.60
N ASP A 141 -6.40 38.21 -39.62
CA ASP A 141 -7.39 38.66 -40.60
C ASP A 141 -8.60 39.27 -39.89
N ILE A 142 -9.34 40.09 -40.62
CA ILE A 142 -10.62 40.65 -40.17
C ILE A 142 -11.63 40.30 -41.24
N ASP A 143 -12.72 39.63 -40.86
CA ASP A 143 -13.76 39.28 -41.81
C ASP A 143 -14.67 40.47 -42.13
N SER A 144 -15.56 40.28 -43.10
CA SER A 144 -16.53 41.29 -43.54
C SER A 144 -17.48 41.76 -42.43
N ASN A 145 -17.60 41.00 -41.35
CA ASN A 145 -18.46 41.27 -40.21
C ASN A 145 -17.69 41.96 -39.06
N GLY A 146 -16.42 42.29 -39.26
CA GLY A 146 -15.56 42.95 -38.27
C GLY A 146 -14.98 42.00 -37.22
N TRP A 147 -15.10 40.69 -37.38
CA TRP A 147 -14.51 39.72 -36.45
C TRP A 147 -13.05 39.50 -36.79
N HIS A 148 -12.23 39.47 -35.74
CA HIS A 148 -10.82 39.16 -35.83
C HIS A 148 -10.62 37.65 -35.85
N HIS A 149 -9.88 37.16 -36.85
CA HIS A 149 -9.38 35.80 -36.95
C HIS A 149 -7.87 35.84 -36.75
N VAL A 150 -7.36 35.09 -35.78
CA VAL A 150 -5.92 35.00 -35.52
C VAL A 150 -5.45 33.57 -35.55
N GLN A 151 -4.25 33.36 -36.06
CA GLN A 151 -3.52 32.11 -35.90
C GLN A 151 -2.27 32.39 -35.06
N ILE A 152 -2.07 31.61 -34.01
CA ILE A 152 -0.95 31.76 -33.09
C ILE A 152 -0.15 30.47 -33.00
N ARG A 153 1.16 30.60 -32.76
CA ARG A 153 2.06 29.54 -32.32
C ARG A 153 2.33 29.75 -30.84
N SER A 154 2.07 28.79 -29.97
CA SER A 154 2.26 28.95 -28.53
C SER A 154 3.05 27.79 -27.93
N GLN A 155 3.88 28.08 -26.93
CA GLN A 155 4.57 27.11 -26.10
C GLN A 155 3.78 26.88 -24.81
N VAL A 156 2.99 25.81 -24.78
CA VAL A 156 2.05 25.52 -23.69
C VAL A 156 2.67 24.55 -22.70
N ALA A 157 2.51 24.82 -21.40
CA ALA A 157 2.94 23.93 -20.33
C ALA A 157 2.13 22.61 -20.38
N ARG A 158 2.87 21.50 -20.46
CA ARG A 158 2.36 20.13 -20.37
C ARG A 158 2.98 19.43 -19.16
N PHE A 159 2.13 18.83 -18.34
CA PHE A 159 2.59 18.01 -17.22
C PHE A 159 2.98 16.62 -17.73
N GLU A 160 4.24 16.23 -17.54
CA GLU A 160 4.69 14.89 -17.86
C GLU A 160 4.34 13.94 -16.71
N ILE A 161 3.41 13.03 -16.97
CA ILE A 161 3.05 11.98 -16.02
C ILE A 161 4.30 11.11 -15.78
N PRO A 162 4.74 10.91 -14.53
CA PRO A 162 5.94 10.15 -14.24
C PRO A 162 5.78 8.70 -14.71
N GLN A 163 6.88 8.04 -15.09
CA GLN A 163 6.85 6.64 -15.53
C GLN A 163 6.24 5.70 -14.45
N SER A 164 6.33 6.06 -13.18
CA SER A 164 5.67 5.35 -12.07
C SER A 164 4.14 5.35 -12.15
N ALA A 165 3.52 6.31 -12.84
CA ALA A 165 2.08 6.39 -13.05
C ALA A 165 1.60 5.66 -14.31
N GLN A 166 2.51 5.07 -15.09
CA GLN A 166 2.21 4.11 -16.17
C GLN A 166 2.10 2.66 -15.67
N ARG A 167 2.34 2.43 -14.37
CA ARG A 167 2.13 1.12 -13.74
C ARG A 167 0.63 0.83 -13.65
N THR A 168 0.26 -0.42 -13.40
CA THR A 168 -1.15 -0.79 -13.19
C THR A 168 -1.73 0.03 -12.04
N ARG A 169 -2.82 0.75 -12.30
CA ARG A 169 -3.36 1.72 -11.35
C ARG A 169 -4.48 1.09 -10.54
N ILE A 170 -4.31 1.02 -9.24
CA ILE A 170 -5.26 0.39 -8.33
C ILE A 170 -5.77 1.44 -7.34
N ALA A 171 -7.08 1.64 -7.30
CA ALA A 171 -7.73 2.34 -6.20
C ALA A 171 -7.97 1.36 -5.05
N VAL A 172 -7.36 1.61 -3.89
CA VAL A 172 -7.60 0.82 -2.68
C VAL A 172 -8.72 1.47 -1.89
N VAL A 173 -9.85 0.78 -1.77
CA VAL A 173 -10.99 1.26 -0.98
C VAL A 173 -10.81 0.75 0.46
N PRO A 174 -11.06 1.59 1.47
CA PRO A 174 -10.95 1.18 2.87
C PRO A 174 -11.77 -0.07 3.17
N PHE A 175 -11.11 -1.08 3.76
CA PHE A 175 -11.74 -2.30 4.26
C PHE A 175 -12.80 -1.98 5.30
N ARG A 176 -13.84 -2.81 5.36
CA ARG A 176 -14.98 -2.63 6.28
C ARG A 176 -15.35 -3.94 6.97
N PHE A 177 -16.03 -3.87 8.11
CA PHE A 177 -16.63 -5.08 8.68
C PHE A 177 -17.92 -5.46 7.94
N TYR A 178 -18.12 -6.75 7.68
CA TYR A 178 -19.32 -7.21 6.99
C TYR A 178 -20.63 -6.94 7.77
N GLU A 179 -20.59 -6.95 9.11
CA GLU A 179 -21.74 -6.65 9.98
C GLU A 179 -22.39 -5.28 9.68
N GLU A 180 -21.63 -4.30 9.18
CA GLU A 180 -22.16 -2.95 8.88
C GLU A 180 -23.10 -2.92 7.67
N ARG A 181 -23.05 -3.91 6.76
CA ARG A 181 -24.08 -4.03 5.70
C ARG A 181 -25.46 -4.31 6.29
N SER A 182 -25.53 -5.11 7.36
CA SER A 182 -26.79 -5.45 8.02
C SER A 182 -27.38 -4.29 8.81
N LYS A 183 -26.56 -3.37 9.32
CA LYS A 183 -27.06 -2.17 10.03
C LYS A 183 -27.57 -1.07 9.09
N SER A 184 -27.23 -1.13 7.80
CA SER A 184 -27.86 -0.27 6.79
C SER A 184 -29.33 -0.63 6.52
N SER A 185 -29.84 -1.76 7.04
CA SER A 185 -31.29 -1.95 7.19
C SER A 185 -31.77 -1.15 8.39
N SER A 186 -32.01 0.14 8.16
CA SER A 186 -32.58 1.14 9.08
C SER A 186 -33.90 0.72 9.76
N ILE A 187 -34.45 -0.44 9.42
CA ILE A 187 -35.71 -0.97 9.94
C ILE A 187 -35.48 -1.73 11.27
N LEU A 188 -34.38 -2.48 11.42
CA LEU A 188 -34.14 -3.33 12.60
C LEU A 188 -33.74 -2.52 13.85
N ASP A 189 -33.02 -1.42 13.68
CA ASP A 189 -32.64 -0.56 14.81
C ASP A 189 -33.80 0.35 15.27
N SER A 190 -34.76 0.67 14.39
CA SER A 190 -36.02 1.32 14.78
C SER A 190 -36.98 0.38 15.51
N LEU A 191 -36.93 -0.93 15.23
CA LEU A 191 -37.79 -1.93 15.88
C LEU A 191 -37.31 -2.35 17.27
N LYS A 192 -36.01 -2.23 17.59
CA LYS A 192 -35.48 -2.50 18.94
C LYS A 192 -36.01 -1.53 20.00
N ASN A 193 -36.40 -0.32 19.62
CA ASN A 193 -37.01 0.65 20.52
C ASN A 193 -38.50 0.35 20.83
N TYR A 194 -39.09 -0.65 20.17
CA TYR A 194 -40.50 -1.03 20.32
C TYR A 194 -40.73 -2.35 21.06
N VAL A 195 -39.67 -3.08 21.42
CA VAL A 195 -39.77 -4.32 22.18
C VAL A 195 -39.25 -4.08 23.59
N SER A 196 -40.17 -3.94 24.54
CA SER A 196 -39.85 -3.91 25.96
C SER A 196 -39.17 -5.22 26.37
N ASP A 197 -37.95 -5.11 26.90
CA ASP A 197 -37.19 -6.20 27.47
C ASP A 197 -37.93 -6.81 28.66
N ASP A 198 -38.67 -7.89 28.42
CA ASP A 198 -39.01 -8.86 29.46
C ASP A 198 -39.10 -10.25 28.81
N ASN A 199 -38.09 -11.10 29.09
CA ASN A 199 -37.98 -12.54 28.76
C ASN A 199 -37.09 -12.96 27.58
N ILE A 200 -35.86 -12.44 27.47
CA ILE A 200 -34.77 -13.20 26.82
C ILE A 200 -33.71 -13.58 27.86
N LYS A 201 -33.94 -14.68 28.57
CA LYS A 201 -32.87 -15.40 29.28
C LYS A 201 -31.95 -16.03 28.22
N THR A 202 -30.92 -15.31 27.80
CA THR A 202 -29.84 -15.91 26.99
C THR A 202 -29.04 -16.88 27.86
N LEU A 203 -29.08 -18.15 27.46
CA LEU A 203 -28.22 -19.24 27.91
C LEU A 203 -26.74 -18.79 27.88
N LYS A 204 -26.08 -18.80 29.05
CA LYS A 204 -24.63 -18.62 29.15
C LYS A 204 -23.95 -19.91 28.64
N SER A 205 -23.46 -19.90 27.41
CA SER A 205 -22.45 -20.87 26.96
C SER A 205 -21.07 -20.35 27.39
N SER A 206 -20.33 -21.18 28.13
CA SER A 206 -19.01 -20.92 28.71
C SER A 206 -17.86 -20.93 27.69
N ASP A 207 -18.00 -20.18 26.60
CA ASP A 207 -16.93 -19.85 25.65
C ASP A 207 -16.87 -18.32 25.57
N GLU A 208 -16.02 -17.67 26.37
CA GLU A 208 -15.84 -16.22 26.29
C GLU A 208 -15.18 -15.85 24.95
N LYS A 209 -16.02 -15.54 23.96
CA LYS A 209 -15.64 -14.92 22.69
C LYS A 209 -15.23 -13.48 23.01
N TYR A 210 -13.93 -13.16 23.00
CA TYR A 210 -13.52 -11.75 23.07
C TYR A 210 -14.12 -11.02 21.84
N LYS A 211 -15.13 -10.19 22.08
CA LYS A 211 -15.70 -9.31 21.06
C LYS A 211 -14.82 -8.07 20.99
N LEU A 212 -14.22 -7.87 19.83
CA LEU A 212 -13.33 -6.74 19.55
C LEU A 212 -14.04 -5.41 19.88
N GLY A 213 -13.42 -4.54 20.68
CA GLY A 213 -13.93 -3.20 20.97
C GLY A 213 -14.02 -2.34 19.71
N SER A 214 -14.75 -1.21 19.75
CA SER A 214 -14.85 -0.29 18.60
C SER A 214 -13.47 0.15 18.09
N ASP A 215 -12.58 0.48 19.02
CA ASP A 215 -11.28 1.07 18.72
C ASP A 215 -10.33 0.02 18.13
N ASP A 216 -10.44 -1.22 18.58
CA ASP A 216 -9.67 -2.35 18.06
C ASP A 216 -10.16 -2.76 16.67
N LYS A 217 -11.48 -2.69 16.44
CA LYS A 217 -12.08 -2.88 15.11
C LYS A 217 -11.54 -1.85 14.12
N GLU A 218 -11.61 -0.57 14.47
CA GLU A 218 -11.10 0.50 13.62
C GLU A 218 -9.59 0.37 13.38
N ARG A 219 -8.83 0.06 14.44
CA ARG A 219 -7.39 -0.18 14.35
C ARG A 219 -7.06 -1.33 13.39
N LEU A 220 -7.78 -2.45 13.48
CA LEU A 220 -7.59 -3.59 12.59
C LEU A 220 -7.82 -3.19 11.13
N LEU A 221 -8.93 -2.51 10.82
CA LEU A 221 -9.22 -2.08 9.45
C LEU A 221 -8.17 -1.10 8.92
N ARG A 222 -7.79 -0.11 9.73
CA ARG A 222 -6.75 0.86 9.38
C ARG A 222 -5.42 0.18 9.10
N LEU A 223 -4.99 -0.75 9.95
CA LEU A 223 -3.73 -1.47 9.76
C LEU A 223 -3.76 -2.39 8.53
N ILE A 224 -4.90 -3.01 8.20
CA ILE A 224 -5.05 -3.78 6.96
C ILE A 224 -4.89 -2.86 5.74
N ASN A 225 -5.61 -1.73 5.70
CA ASN A 225 -5.52 -0.77 4.60
C ASN A 225 -4.09 -0.25 4.42
N GLN A 226 -3.47 0.24 5.49
CA GLN A 226 -2.10 0.73 5.47
C GLN A 226 -1.11 -0.37 5.07
N GLY A 227 -1.27 -1.57 5.62
CA GLY A 227 -0.42 -2.71 5.31
C GLY A 227 -0.50 -3.11 3.84
N LEU A 228 -1.70 -3.19 3.26
CA LEU A 228 -1.90 -3.50 1.84
C LEU A 228 -1.39 -2.39 0.92
N THR A 229 -1.68 -1.13 1.22
CA THR A 229 -1.14 0.02 0.46
C THR A 229 0.38 0.01 0.49
N ASN A 230 0.99 -0.19 1.65
CA ASN A 230 2.45 -0.30 1.79
C ASN A 230 3.01 -1.50 1.02
N TYR A 231 2.36 -2.65 1.13
CA TYR A 231 2.77 -3.86 0.42
C TYR A 231 2.76 -3.63 -1.09
N LEU A 232 1.64 -3.18 -1.65
CA LEU A 232 1.47 -2.99 -3.10
C LEU A 232 2.33 -1.86 -3.66
N THR A 233 2.49 -0.73 -2.96
CA THR A 233 3.35 0.38 -3.40
C THR A 233 4.83 -0.03 -3.45
N GLN A 234 5.30 -0.82 -2.47
CA GLN A 234 6.69 -1.29 -2.44
C GLN A 234 7.05 -2.21 -3.59
N THR A 235 6.08 -2.97 -4.14
CA THR A 235 6.31 -3.81 -5.32
C THR A 235 6.75 -3.01 -6.54
N ARG A 236 6.42 -1.70 -6.57
CA ARG A 236 6.62 -0.82 -7.74
C ARG A 236 6.01 -1.37 -9.03
N LYS A 237 5.03 -2.28 -8.93
CA LYS A 237 4.22 -2.76 -10.08
C LYS A 237 2.85 -2.08 -10.14
N PHE A 238 2.48 -1.39 -9.06
CA PHE A 238 1.22 -0.67 -8.96
C PHE A 238 1.42 0.82 -8.70
N THR A 239 0.53 1.63 -9.24
CA THR A 239 0.26 3.00 -8.78
C THR A 239 -0.96 2.93 -7.88
N ILE A 240 -0.81 3.23 -6.59
CA ILE A 240 -1.93 3.21 -5.66
C ILE A 240 -2.59 4.58 -5.64
N LEU A 241 -3.90 4.57 -5.90
CA LEU A 241 -4.77 5.73 -5.80
C LEU A 241 -5.52 5.62 -4.48
N ASP A 242 -5.12 6.46 -3.53
CA ASP A 242 -5.70 6.46 -2.20
C ASP A 242 -7.15 6.98 -2.24
N ARG A 243 -8.04 6.28 -1.53
CA ARG A 243 -9.45 6.66 -1.36
C ARG A 243 -9.77 7.05 0.09
N GLU A 244 -8.78 7.10 0.98
CA GLU A 244 -8.91 7.57 2.35
C GLU A 244 -8.85 9.10 2.41
N TYR A 245 -7.86 9.71 1.75
CA TYR A 245 -7.61 11.17 1.80
C TYR A 245 -8.31 11.98 0.71
N VAL A 246 -9.52 11.57 0.30
CA VAL A 246 -10.25 12.23 -0.80
C VAL A 246 -10.58 13.69 -0.46
N LYS A 247 -10.84 13.99 0.81
CA LYS A 247 -11.18 15.35 1.25
C LYS A 247 -9.98 16.28 1.17
N GLU A 248 -8.84 15.87 1.71
CA GLU A 248 -7.60 16.63 1.70
C GLU A 248 -7.13 16.89 0.26
N ILE A 249 -7.26 15.88 -0.62
CA ILE A 249 -6.99 16.03 -2.05
C ILE A 249 -7.98 17.00 -2.70
N ALA A 250 -9.26 16.96 -2.32
CA ALA A 250 -10.27 17.89 -2.85
C ALA A 250 -10.02 19.33 -2.40
N ASP A 251 -9.61 19.56 -1.15
CA ASP A 251 -9.25 20.87 -0.62
C ASP A 251 -8.02 21.43 -1.35
N GLU A 252 -7.00 20.60 -1.63
CA GLU A 252 -5.85 21.02 -2.43
C GLU A 252 -6.22 21.33 -3.88
N LYS A 253 -7.08 20.52 -4.49
CA LYS A 253 -7.63 20.81 -5.82
C LYS A 253 -8.41 22.13 -5.82
N LEU A 254 -9.17 22.41 -4.76
CA LEU A 254 -9.92 23.65 -4.63
C LEU A 254 -8.97 24.85 -4.57
N ASN A 255 -7.84 24.76 -3.86
CA ASN A 255 -6.82 25.80 -3.86
C ASN A 255 -6.26 26.08 -5.25
N ILE A 256 -6.04 25.02 -6.05
CA ILE A 256 -5.61 25.18 -7.44
C ILE A 256 -6.71 25.87 -8.24
N ILE A 257 -7.96 25.36 -8.20
CA ILE A 257 -9.12 25.88 -8.96
C ILE A 257 -9.43 27.33 -8.63
N GLU A 258 -9.36 27.73 -7.35
CA GLU A 258 -9.60 29.10 -6.88
C GLU A 258 -8.47 30.07 -7.28
N GLY A 259 -7.48 29.59 -8.05
CA GLY A 259 -6.42 30.42 -8.62
C GLY A 259 -5.41 30.90 -7.59
N ARG A 260 -5.33 30.25 -6.42
CA ARG A 260 -4.28 30.46 -5.42
C ARG A 260 -2.96 29.80 -5.80
N ALA A 261 -2.98 28.93 -6.80
CA ALA A 261 -1.82 28.28 -7.40
C ALA A 261 -1.43 28.93 -8.76
N PRO A 262 -0.15 28.83 -9.18
CA PRO A 262 0.27 29.19 -10.54
C PRO A 262 -0.51 28.39 -11.61
N ALA A 263 -0.78 28.97 -12.79
CA ALA A 263 -1.51 28.26 -13.86
C ALA A 263 -0.77 27.04 -14.39
N VAL A 264 0.55 26.98 -14.23
CA VAL A 264 1.31 25.76 -14.53
C VAL A 264 0.81 24.58 -13.68
N GLU A 265 0.33 24.82 -12.46
CA GLU A 265 -0.25 23.79 -11.60
C GLU A 265 -1.66 23.41 -12.02
N MET A 266 -2.39 24.28 -12.74
CA MET A 266 -3.69 23.92 -13.34
C MET A 266 -3.56 22.78 -14.34
N ALA A 267 -2.40 22.62 -14.99
CA ALA A 267 -2.13 21.47 -15.84
C ALA A 267 -2.14 20.15 -15.06
N LYS A 268 -1.90 20.16 -13.74
CA LYS A 268 -2.00 18.96 -12.88
C LYS A 268 -3.45 18.47 -12.76
N LEU A 269 -4.44 19.38 -12.77
CA LEU A 269 -5.87 19.05 -12.69
C LEU A 269 -6.37 18.28 -13.93
N GLY A 270 -5.85 18.61 -15.11
CA GLY A 270 -6.19 17.93 -16.36
C GLY A 270 -5.59 16.52 -16.47
N ASN A 271 -4.55 16.23 -15.69
CA ASN A 271 -3.82 14.96 -15.70
C ASN A 271 -4.20 14.04 -14.53
N GLU A 272 -5.41 14.18 -14.00
CA GLU A 272 -5.92 13.26 -12.98
C GLU A 272 -5.93 11.83 -13.52
N VAL A 273 -5.23 10.96 -12.81
CA VAL A 273 -5.08 9.57 -13.20
C VAL A 273 -6.24 8.77 -12.62
N SER A 274 -7.06 8.16 -13.47
CA SER A 274 -8.08 7.21 -13.03
C SER A 274 -7.47 5.85 -12.66
N SER A 275 -8.14 5.11 -11.78
CA SER A 275 -7.78 3.72 -11.48
C SER A 275 -8.25 2.80 -12.60
N ASP A 276 -7.41 1.83 -12.98
CA ASP A 276 -7.79 0.72 -13.87
C ASP A 276 -8.58 -0.32 -13.09
N PHE A 277 -8.14 -0.59 -11.86
CA PHE A 277 -8.79 -1.53 -10.96
C PHE A 277 -9.20 -0.90 -9.64
N ILE A 278 -10.28 -1.41 -9.05
CA ILE A 278 -10.70 -1.10 -7.69
C ILE A 278 -10.47 -2.34 -6.83
N PHE A 279 -9.71 -2.17 -5.76
CA PHE A 279 -9.48 -3.18 -4.74
C PHE A 279 -10.36 -2.91 -3.53
N VAL A 280 -11.25 -3.85 -3.22
CA VAL A 280 -12.17 -3.76 -2.08
C VAL A 280 -12.02 -4.99 -1.22
N GLY A 281 -12.25 -4.85 0.08
CA GLY A 281 -12.31 -5.99 0.98
C GLY A 281 -13.16 -5.76 2.20
N SER A 282 -13.47 -6.87 2.87
CA SER A 282 -14.21 -6.90 4.11
C SER A 282 -13.60 -7.87 5.10
N VAL A 283 -13.75 -7.55 6.38
CA VAL A 283 -13.35 -8.41 7.49
C VAL A 283 -14.58 -8.93 8.21
N GLU A 284 -14.53 -10.21 8.59
CA GLU A 284 -15.57 -10.95 9.27
C GLU A 284 -15.00 -11.67 10.50
N ASP A 285 -15.84 -11.82 11.53
CA ASP A 285 -15.64 -12.76 12.64
C ASP A 285 -14.26 -12.71 13.35
N PHE A 286 -13.75 -11.50 13.65
CA PHE A 286 -12.57 -11.40 14.50
C PHE A 286 -12.87 -11.99 15.88
N THR A 287 -12.14 -13.04 16.21
CA THR A 287 -12.35 -13.83 17.42
C THR A 287 -11.01 -14.17 18.04
N VAL A 288 -10.90 -13.96 19.36
CA VAL A 288 -9.80 -14.47 20.18
C VAL A 288 -10.37 -15.50 21.14
N LYS A 289 -9.83 -16.72 21.11
CA LYS A 289 -10.22 -17.81 22.01
C LYS A 289 -9.03 -18.27 22.85
N ASP A 290 -9.27 -18.68 24.08
CA ASP A 290 -8.27 -19.38 24.87
C ASP A 290 -8.14 -20.84 24.42
N LYS A 291 -6.91 -21.35 24.40
CA LYS A 291 -6.56 -22.72 24.01
C LYS A 291 -5.58 -23.27 25.03
N ILE A 292 -6.08 -24.15 25.88
CA ILE A 292 -5.27 -24.91 26.83
C ILE A 292 -4.54 -26.02 26.04
N ILE A 293 -3.21 -25.97 26.05
CA ILE A 293 -2.36 -27.01 25.46
C ILE A 293 -1.76 -27.81 26.62
N LYS A 294 -2.19 -29.07 26.75
CA LYS A 294 -1.64 -30.01 27.73
C LYS A 294 -0.33 -30.61 27.19
N ILE A 295 0.76 -30.45 27.92
CA ILE A 295 2.04 -31.09 27.59
C ILE A 295 1.96 -32.56 28.01
N GLN A 296 1.81 -33.45 27.04
CA GLN A 296 1.68 -34.90 27.26
C GLN A 296 2.81 -35.52 28.09
N SER A 297 3.99 -34.90 28.12
CA SER A 297 5.15 -35.41 28.86
C SER A 297 5.30 -34.90 30.29
N SER A 298 4.51 -33.93 30.74
CA SER A 298 4.69 -33.34 32.07
C SER A 298 3.40 -32.94 32.77
N ASP A 299 2.23 -33.32 32.23
CA ASP A 299 0.89 -32.91 32.69
C ASP A 299 0.72 -31.39 32.92
N LYS A 300 1.63 -30.58 32.39
CA LYS A 300 1.57 -29.12 32.50
C LYS A 300 0.61 -28.57 31.48
N GLU A 301 -0.26 -27.67 31.90
CA GLU A 301 -1.15 -26.92 31.03
C GLU A 301 -0.52 -25.58 30.67
N ILE A 302 -0.42 -25.30 29.37
CA ILE A 302 -0.03 -23.99 28.86
C ILE A 302 -1.27 -23.35 28.25
N ASN A 303 -1.70 -22.22 28.82
CA ASN A 303 -2.72 -21.40 28.18
C ASN A 303 -2.10 -20.63 27.00
N ARG A 304 -2.76 -20.64 25.85
CA ARG A 304 -2.41 -19.82 24.68
C ARG A 304 -3.67 -19.21 24.10
N LYS A 305 -3.58 -18.00 23.56
CA LYS A 305 -4.68 -17.41 22.80
C LYS A 305 -4.58 -17.80 21.34
N VAL A 306 -5.72 -18.06 20.70
CA VAL A 306 -5.83 -18.26 19.26
C VAL A 306 -6.72 -17.17 18.71
N GLY A 307 -6.10 -16.25 17.97
CA GLY A 307 -6.80 -15.22 17.22
C GLY A 307 -7.14 -15.71 15.82
N SER A 308 -8.32 -15.37 15.32
CA SER A 308 -8.68 -15.60 13.93
C SER A 308 -9.70 -14.59 13.42
N PHE A 309 -9.63 -14.27 12.14
CA PHE A 309 -10.66 -13.52 11.42
C PHE A 309 -10.74 -14.01 9.97
N TYR A 310 -11.87 -13.76 9.32
CA TYR A 310 -12.03 -13.97 7.90
C TYR A 310 -11.85 -12.65 7.16
N VAL A 311 -11.14 -12.70 6.05
CA VAL A 311 -10.96 -11.56 5.17
C VAL A 311 -11.34 -11.96 3.77
N THR A 312 -12.23 -11.17 3.16
CA THR A 312 -12.68 -11.35 1.79
C THR A 312 -12.22 -10.15 1.00
N TYR A 313 -11.74 -10.36 -0.22
CA TYR A 313 -11.40 -9.25 -1.11
C TYR A 313 -11.86 -9.50 -2.53
N ARG A 314 -11.93 -8.42 -3.31
CA ARG A 314 -12.25 -8.45 -4.74
C ARG A 314 -11.42 -7.38 -5.47
N LEU A 315 -10.92 -7.74 -6.64
CA LEU A 315 -10.30 -6.85 -7.60
C LEU A 315 -11.27 -6.67 -8.77
N LEU A 316 -11.77 -5.45 -8.95
CA LEU A 316 -12.74 -5.11 -9.98
C LEU A 316 -12.08 -4.29 -11.08
N ASP A 317 -12.35 -4.62 -12.33
CA ASP A 317 -12.03 -3.76 -13.47
C ASP A 317 -13.01 -2.58 -13.51
N VAL A 318 -12.49 -1.35 -13.57
CA VAL A 318 -13.32 -0.13 -13.52
C VAL A 318 -14.10 0.07 -14.82
N ALA A 319 -13.54 -0.30 -15.96
CA ALA A 319 -14.15 -0.11 -17.27
C ALA A 319 -15.30 -1.11 -17.50
N THR A 320 -15.07 -2.39 -17.17
CA THR A 320 -16.06 -3.46 -17.43
C THR A 320 -16.93 -3.79 -16.22
N LYS A 321 -16.58 -3.33 -15.03
CA LYS A 321 -17.20 -3.70 -13.74
C LYS A 321 -17.09 -5.20 -13.41
N GLN A 322 -16.25 -5.94 -14.13
CA GLN A 322 -16.05 -7.36 -13.88
C GLN A 322 -15.15 -7.58 -12.66
N ILE A 323 -15.46 -8.61 -11.87
CA ILE A 323 -14.57 -9.09 -10.82
C ILE A 323 -13.52 -9.97 -11.49
N GLN A 324 -12.29 -9.47 -11.58
CA GLN A 324 -11.17 -10.19 -12.17
C GLN A 324 -10.61 -11.24 -11.21
N ASN A 325 -10.62 -10.92 -9.92
CA ASN A 325 -10.12 -11.82 -8.90
C ASN A 325 -10.85 -11.58 -7.57
N ALA A 326 -11.15 -12.65 -6.84
CA ALA A 326 -11.76 -12.58 -5.54
C ALA A 326 -11.43 -13.84 -4.74
N ASN A 327 -11.16 -13.67 -3.45
CA ASN A 327 -10.91 -14.79 -2.56
C ASN A 327 -11.34 -14.48 -1.13
N ASN A 328 -11.45 -15.52 -0.31
CA ASN A 328 -11.64 -15.42 1.13
C ASN A 328 -10.53 -16.19 1.87
N TYR A 329 -10.08 -15.64 2.99
CA TYR A 329 -9.04 -16.25 3.81
C TYR A 329 -9.43 -16.25 5.27
N LYS A 330 -9.26 -17.41 5.91
CA LYS A 330 -9.24 -17.50 7.36
C LYS A 330 -7.83 -17.25 7.87
N VAL A 331 -7.60 -16.07 8.42
CA VAL A 331 -6.32 -15.74 9.02
C VAL A 331 -6.35 -16.21 10.47
N THR A 332 -5.36 -17.01 10.87
CA THR A 332 -5.22 -17.49 12.25
C THR A 332 -3.78 -17.44 12.74
N ALA A 333 -3.61 -17.09 14.01
CA ALA A 333 -2.34 -17.09 14.71
C ALA A 333 -2.53 -17.48 16.18
N THR A 334 -1.48 -18.04 16.78
CA THR A 334 -1.46 -18.46 18.19
C THR A 334 -0.49 -17.58 18.96
N PHE A 335 -0.94 -17.07 20.09
CA PHE A 335 -0.26 -16.06 20.89
C PHE A 335 0.03 -16.59 22.29
N LYS A 336 1.15 -16.12 22.86
CA LYS A 336 1.48 -16.29 24.28
C LYS A 336 1.07 -15.08 25.10
N SER A 337 1.01 -13.92 24.46
CA SER A 337 0.66 -12.63 25.03
C SER A 337 -0.84 -12.41 24.94
N ASP A 338 -1.35 -11.63 25.88
CA ASP A 338 -2.75 -11.20 25.94
C ASP A 338 -2.94 -9.79 25.40
N ASP A 339 -1.86 -9.12 24.98
CA ASP A 339 -1.91 -7.77 24.42
C ASP A 339 -2.72 -7.75 23.10
N PRO A 340 -3.87 -7.06 23.05
CA PRO A 340 -4.67 -6.95 21.84
C PRO A 340 -3.89 -6.35 20.66
N ILE A 341 -2.94 -5.46 20.92
CA ILE A 341 -2.15 -4.79 19.89
C ILE A 341 -1.24 -5.79 19.18
N GLU A 342 -0.50 -6.61 19.94
CA GLU A 342 0.36 -7.66 19.40
C GLU A 342 -0.45 -8.70 18.60
N ILE A 343 -1.61 -9.09 19.12
CA ILE A 343 -2.53 -10.03 18.47
C ILE A 343 -3.01 -9.48 17.13
N ILE A 344 -3.52 -8.24 17.12
CA ILE A 344 -4.04 -7.59 15.92
C ILE A 344 -2.92 -7.40 14.89
N THR A 345 -1.79 -6.81 15.28
CA THR A 345 -0.67 -6.52 14.35
C THR A 345 -0.14 -7.78 13.68
N THR A 346 0.08 -8.86 14.43
CA THR A 346 0.56 -10.13 13.87
C THR A 346 -0.46 -10.77 12.92
N LEU A 347 -1.75 -10.71 13.27
CA LEU A 347 -2.84 -11.21 12.42
C LEU A 347 -2.94 -10.39 11.13
N VAL A 348 -2.84 -9.07 11.21
CA VAL A 348 -2.85 -8.16 10.07
C VAL A 348 -1.66 -8.40 9.16
N ASP A 349 -0.44 -8.51 9.70
CA ASP A 349 0.76 -8.78 8.90
C ASP A 349 0.63 -10.07 8.10
N LYS A 350 0.05 -11.11 8.71
CA LYS A 350 -0.22 -12.38 8.03
C LYS A 350 -1.25 -12.21 6.91
N ALA A 351 -2.34 -11.48 7.16
CA ALA A 351 -3.37 -11.21 6.16
C ALA A 351 -2.81 -10.40 4.97
N VAL A 352 -2.08 -9.33 5.25
CA VAL A 352 -1.45 -8.46 4.25
C VAL A 352 -0.46 -9.26 3.40
N LYS A 353 0.36 -10.13 4.00
CA LYS A 353 1.31 -10.96 3.23
C LYS A 353 0.56 -11.91 2.29
N ILE A 354 -0.48 -12.59 2.76
CA ILE A 354 -1.27 -13.54 1.95
C ILE A 354 -1.95 -12.81 0.78
N ILE A 355 -2.76 -11.80 1.09
CA ILE A 355 -3.56 -11.08 0.08
C ILE A 355 -2.64 -10.31 -0.88
N GLY A 356 -1.66 -9.60 -0.35
CA GLY A 356 -0.71 -8.83 -1.14
C GLY A 356 0.09 -9.70 -2.09
N GLN A 357 0.55 -10.88 -1.65
CA GLN A 357 1.20 -11.85 -2.54
C GLN A 357 0.24 -12.33 -3.62
N GLU A 358 -0.96 -12.78 -3.30
CA GLU A 358 -1.89 -13.31 -4.30
C GLU A 358 -2.24 -12.28 -5.39
N VAL A 359 -2.58 -11.05 -4.99
CA VAL A 359 -2.88 -9.96 -5.93
C VAL A 359 -1.67 -9.65 -6.82
N LEU A 360 -0.48 -9.58 -6.23
CA LEU A 360 0.75 -9.31 -6.96
C LEU A 360 1.11 -10.41 -7.94
N PHE A 361 1.12 -11.68 -7.53
CA PHE A 361 1.49 -12.81 -8.39
C PHE A 361 0.47 -13.03 -9.52
N THR A 362 -0.79 -12.71 -9.29
CA THR A 362 -1.85 -12.78 -10.31
C THR A 362 -1.67 -11.68 -11.37
N ALA A 363 -1.42 -10.44 -10.94
CA ALA A 363 -1.31 -9.31 -11.87
C ALA A 363 0.08 -9.16 -12.51
N HIS A 364 1.15 -9.41 -11.74
CA HIS A 364 2.55 -9.18 -12.11
C HIS A 364 3.44 -10.29 -11.53
N PRO A 365 3.57 -11.44 -12.22
CA PRO A 365 4.42 -12.52 -11.76
C PRO A 365 5.86 -12.02 -11.56
N VAL A 366 6.55 -12.59 -10.57
CA VAL A 366 7.94 -12.24 -10.27
C VAL A 366 8.81 -12.81 -11.39
N ILE A 367 9.49 -11.94 -12.12
CA ILE A 367 10.42 -12.32 -13.19
C ILE A 367 11.87 -12.23 -12.73
N VAL A 368 12.70 -13.08 -13.31
CA VAL A 368 14.16 -12.93 -13.26
C VAL A 368 14.55 -11.90 -14.32
N GLU A 369 15.18 -10.82 -13.87
CA GLU A 369 15.62 -9.71 -14.72
C GLU A 369 17.05 -9.93 -15.22
N LYS A 370 17.88 -10.61 -14.42
CA LYS A 370 19.27 -10.88 -14.76
C LYS A 370 19.79 -12.12 -14.04
N TYR A 371 20.68 -12.85 -14.69
CA TYR A 371 21.52 -13.87 -14.08
C TYR A 371 22.99 -13.46 -14.18
N SER A 372 23.72 -13.46 -13.06
CA SER A 372 25.15 -13.11 -12.99
C SER A 372 25.76 -13.76 -11.76
N ASP A 373 27.00 -14.26 -11.88
CA ASP A 373 27.76 -14.80 -10.74
C ASP A 373 27.02 -15.90 -9.96
N ASN A 374 26.30 -16.76 -10.69
CA ASN A 374 25.42 -17.80 -10.14
C ASN A 374 24.31 -17.26 -9.20
N ARG A 375 23.87 -16.02 -9.44
CA ARG A 375 22.79 -15.36 -8.70
C ARG A 375 21.72 -14.86 -9.66
N LEU A 376 20.47 -15.09 -9.28
CA LEU A 376 19.28 -14.59 -9.95
C LEU A 376 18.92 -13.23 -9.33
N ILE A 377 18.76 -12.22 -10.18
CA ILE A 377 18.26 -10.90 -9.77
C ILE A 377 16.78 -10.84 -10.13
N LEU A 378 15.94 -10.73 -9.11
CA LEU A 378 14.49 -10.62 -9.23
C LEU A 378 14.10 -9.15 -9.29
N GLY A 379 13.20 -8.81 -10.22
CA GLY A 379 12.70 -7.45 -10.44
C GLY A 379 11.75 -6.93 -9.37
N GLN A 380 11.74 -7.55 -8.19
CA GLN A 380 10.85 -7.24 -7.09
C GLN A 380 11.57 -7.45 -5.73
N GLY A 381 11.12 -6.75 -4.69
CA GLY A 381 11.78 -6.71 -3.38
C GLY A 381 10.91 -6.10 -2.28
N GLY A 382 11.53 -5.49 -1.27
CA GLY A 382 10.82 -4.90 -0.13
C GLY A 382 10.19 -5.95 0.77
N ASN A 383 8.94 -5.74 1.16
CA ASN A 383 8.22 -6.64 2.09
C ASN A 383 7.70 -7.93 1.44
N GLN A 384 7.87 -8.10 0.14
CA GLN A 384 7.42 -9.30 -0.58
C GLN A 384 8.21 -10.55 -0.16
N PHE A 385 9.53 -10.41 -0.01
CA PHE A 385 10.46 -11.49 0.25
C PHE A 385 11.13 -11.30 1.61
N LYS A 386 11.43 -12.42 2.28
CA LYS A 386 12.36 -12.44 3.40
C LYS A 386 13.58 -13.26 3.03
N LYS A 387 14.74 -12.88 3.58
CA LYS A 387 15.97 -13.66 3.43
C LYS A 387 15.72 -15.08 3.97
N GLY A 388 16.06 -16.08 3.16
CA GLY A 388 15.81 -17.49 3.45
C GLY A 388 14.47 -18.03 2.96
N ASP A 389 13.58 -17.19 2.41
CA ASP A 389 12.36 -17.69 1.78
C ASP A 389 12.71 -18.55 0.55
N LEU A 390 12.00 -19.67 0.40
CA LEU A 390 12.16 -20.61 -0.71
C LEU A 390 11.04 -20.41 -1.73
N TYR A 391 11.42 -20.43 -3.01
CA TYR A 391 10.53 -20.30 -4.15
C TYR A 391 10.87 -21.32 -5.23
N GLU A 392 9.93 -21.56 -6.13
CA GLU A 392 10.11 -22.39 -7.31
C GLU A 392 10.35 -21.51 -8.54
N LEU A 393 11.24 -21.95 -9.42
CA LEU A 393 11.59 -21.27 -10.65
C LEU A 393 11.04 -22.05 -11.84
N TYR A 394 10.40 -21.32 -12.76
CA TYR A 394 9.80 -21.87 -13.97
C TYR A 394 10.30 -21.11 -15.21
N GLU A 395 10.44 -21.83 -16.31
CA GLU A 395 10.64 -21.29 -17.65
C GLU A 395 9.29 -21.15 -18.36
N LYS A 396 9.03 -19.96 -18.90
CA LYS A 396 7.83 -19.62 -19.64
C LYS A 396 8.00 -20.00 -21.12
N GLY A 397 7.16 -20.91 -21.58
CA GLY A 397 7.05 -21.32 -22.98
C GLY A 397 5.85 -20.70 -23.69
N ASP A 398 5.25 -21.45 -24.60
CA ASP A 398 4.17 -21.00 -25.48
C ASP A 398 2.93 -20.55 -24.71
N LYS A 399 2.15 -19.66 -25.32
CA LYS A 399 0.86 -19.21 -24.76
C LYS A 399 -0.15 -20.33 -24.81
N ILE A 400 -0.88 -20.51 -23.71
CA ILE A 400 -2.02 -21.42 -23.64
C ILE A 400 -3.27 -20.58 -23.94
N ILE A 401 -4.02 -21.01 -24.95
CA ILE A 401 -5.25 -20.35 -25.41
C ILE A 401 -6.43 -21.27 -25.06
N ASP A 402 -7.43 -20.72 -24.38
CA ASP A 402 -8.66 -21.45 -24.10
C ASP A 402 -9.42 -21.73 -25.40
N SER A 403 -9.80 -22.99 -25.61
CA SER A 403 -10.46 -23.42 -26.86
C SER A 403 -11.89 -22.86 -27.03
N TYR A 404 -12.53 -22.43 -25.95
CA TYR A 404 -13.90 -21.93 -25.94
C TYR A 404 -13.95 -20.40 -26.02
N THR A 405 -13.14 -19.70 -25.23
CA THR A 405 -13.13 -18.23 -25.18
C THR A 405 -12.10 -17.59 -26.12
N ASN A 406 -11.15 -18.35 -26.65
CA ASN A 406 -9.95 -17.86 -27.36
C ASN A 406 -9.11 -16.87 -26.53
N GLU A 407 -9.31 -16.84 -25.21
CA GLU A 407 -8.52 -16.00 -24.32
C GLU A 407 -7.20 -16.68 -24.00
N THR A 408 -6.14 -15.89 -23.84
CA THR A 408 -4.86 -16.40 -23.34
C THR A 408 -4.99 -16.65 -21.84
N ILE A 409 -5.01 -17.91 -21.42
CA ILE A 409 -5.12 -18.29 -20.00
C ILE A 409 -3.78 -18.32 -19.27
N GLY A 410 -2.68 -18.33 -20.02
CA GLY A 410 -1.34 -18.29 -19.46
C GLY A 410 -0.29 -18.75 -20.45
N ASN A 411 0.79 -19.30 -19.93
CA ASN A 411 1.86 -19.89 -20.70
C ASN A 411 2.18 -21.27 -20.16
N VAL A 412 2.75 -22.13 -21.01
CA VAL A 412 3.35 -23.39 -20.56
C VAL A 412 4.49 -23.05 -19.61
N GLU A 413 4.51 -23.68 -18.45
CA GLU A 413 5.52 -23.44 -17.41
C GLU A 413 6.31 -24.73 -17.16
N THR A 414 7.62 -24.68 -17.41
CA THR A 414 8.52 -25.82 -17.17
C THR A 414 9.29 -25.58 -15.88
N TYR A 415 9.15 -26.48 -14.91
CA TYR A 415 9.85 -26.38 -13.63
C TYR A 415 11.37 -26.58 -13.79
N LEU A 416 12.16 -25.64 -13.26
CA LEU A 416 13.63 -25.67 -13.34
C LEU A 416 14.31 -26.01 -12.01
N GLY A 417 13.65 -25.73 -10.87
CA GLY A 417 14.25 -25.97 -9.56
C GLY A 417 13.75 -25.03 -8.47
N LYS A 418 14.36 -25.14 -7.28
CA LYS A 418 14.10 -24.25 -6.14
C LYS A 418 15.20 -23.23 -5.97
N ILE A 419 14.80 -22.05 -5.53
CA ILE A 419 15.68 -20.93 -5.26
C ILE A 419 15.44 -20.40 -3.84
N GLU A 420 16.52 -19.94 -3.20
CA GLU A 420 16.49 -19.31 -1.88
C GLU A 420 16.86 -17.83 -2.01
N ILE A 421 16.07 -16.96 -1.39
CA ILE A 421 16.35 -15.53 -1.32
C ILE A 421 17.56 -15.26 -0.40
N ILE A 422 18.65 -14.74 -0.96
CA ILE A 422 19.88 -14.43 -0.21
C ILE A 422 19.92 -13.00 0.31
N GLN A 423 19.33 -12.07 -0.44
CA GLN A 423 19.33 -10.66 -0.11
C GLN A 423 18.08 -10.00 -0.67
N VAL A 424 17.46 -9.15 0.13
CA VAL A 424 16.30 -8.33 -0.27
C VAL A 424 16.69 -6.87 -0.17
N ARG A 425 16.48 -6.12 -1.23
CA ARG A 425 16.53 -4.65 -1.26
C ARG A 425 15.12 -4.13 -1.52
N SER A 426 14.93 -2.81 -1.46
CA SER A 426 13.61 -2.20 -1.62
C SER A 426 12.96 -2.46 -2.98
N ASN A 427 13.75 -2.63 -4.04
CA ASN A 427 13.25 -2.75 -5.42
C ASN A 427 13.73 -4.02 -6.15
N LEU A 428 14.69 -4.74 -5.58
CA LEU A 428 15.34 -5.90 -6.19
C LEU A 428 15.65 -6.92 -5.11
N SER A 429 15.61 -8.19 -5.48
CA SER A 429 16.05 -9.27 -4.61
C SER A 429 17.04 -10.15 -5.33
N GLN A 430 17.94 -10.76 -4.58
CA GLN A 430 18.87 -11.74 -5.10
C GLN A 430 18.49 -13.12 -4.56
N ALA A 431 18.52 -14.11 -5.43
CA ALA A 431 18.29 -15.50 -5.11
C ALA A 431 19.42 -16.38 -5.65
N LYS A 432 19.59 -17.56 -5.06
CA LYS A 432 20.49 -18.61 -5.53
C LYS A 432 19.70 -19.91 -5.69
N PHE A 433 20.14 -20.80 -6.56
CA PHE A 433 19.60 -22.16 -6.61
C PHE A 433 19.92 -22.93 -5.33
N THR A 434 18.92 -23.69 -4.85
CA THR A 434 19.06 -24.68 -3.77
C THR A 434 18.83 -26.10 -4.27
N GLU A 435 17.96 -26.26 -5.27
CA GLU A 435 17.63 -27.53 -5.90
C GLU A 435 17.48 -27.29 -7.41
N GLY A 436 18.01 -28.20 -8.23
CA GLY A 436 18.19 -27.95 -9.66
C GLY A 436 19.43 -27.10 -9.93
N ALA A 437 20.20 -27.49 -10.95
CA ALA A 437 21.37 -26.76 -11.41
C ALA A 437 21.19 -26.54 -12.91
N PHE A 438 20.55 -25.43 -13.25
CA PHE A 438 20.42 -25.00 -14.64
C PHE A 438 21.40 -23.87 -14.89
N ASP A 439 22.35 -24.08 -15.79
CA ASP A 439 23.30 -23.04 -16.15
C ASP A 439 22.62 -22.03 -17.08
N MET A 440 22.18 -20.92 -16.51
CA MET A 440 21.57 -19.80 -17.24
C MET A 440 22.63 -18.83 -17.80
N SER A 441 23.91 -19.16 -17.76
CA SER A 441 24.99 -18.29 -18.25
C SER A 441 24.97 -18.13 -19.78
N VAL A 442 24.40 -19.10 -20.50
CA VAL A 442 24.29 -19.09 -21.97
C VAL A 442 22.81 -19.07 -22.34
N GLY A 443 22.38 -18.01 -23.03
CA GLY A 443 21.01 -17.91 -23.55
C GLY A 443 19.95 -17.39 -22.57
N PHE A 444 20.33 -16.70 -21.48
CA PHE A 444 19.37 -16.02 -20.61
C PHE A 444 18.60 -14.93 -21.36
N ILE A 445 17.27 -15.07 -21.42
CA ILE A 445 16.36 -14.06 -21.97
C ILE A 445 15.59 -13.42 -20.80
N PRO A 446 15.75 -12.10 -20.54
CA PRO A 446 14.99 -11.41 -19.51
C PRO A 446 13.48 -11.57 -19.71
N GLY A 447 12.76 -11.88 -18.63
CA GLY A 447 11.30 -12.05 -18.64
C GLY A 447 10.79 -13.44 -19.04
N GLN A 448 11.67 -14.35 -19.46
CA GLN A 448 11.29 -15.75 -19.75
C GLN A 448 11.18 -16.60 -18.48
N TYR A 449 11.88 -16.24 -17.40
CA TYR A 449 11.88 -17.01 -16.16
C TYR A 449 11.04 -16.34 -15.09
N ILE A 450 10.15 -17.12 -14.48
CA ILE A 450 9.23 -16.65 -13.45
C ILE A 450 9.44 -17.41 -12.13
N VAL A 451 9.19 -16.72 -11.03
CA VAL A 451 9.28 -17.25 -9.68
C VAL A 451 7.87 -17.38 -9.11
N ARG A 452 7.54 -18.54 -8.54
CA ARG A 452 6.26 -18.81 -7.88
C ARG A 452 6.49 -19.27 -6.43
N PRO A 453 5.57 -18.95 -5.50
CA PRO A 453 5.64 -19.49 -4.16
C PRO A 453 5.60 -21.02 -4.23
N VAL A 454 6.46 -21.69 -3.44
CA VAL A 454 6.42 -23.15 -3.30
C VAL A 454 5.00 -23.54 -2.88
N GLN A 455 4.39 -24.46 -3.62
CA GLN A 455 3.10 -25.01 -3.20
C GLN A 455 3.34 -25.97 -2.03
N TYR A 456 2.99 -25.50 -0.84
CA TYR A 456 3.09 -26.29 0.37
C TYR A 456 1.77 -27.01 0.64
N ASP A 457 1.79 -28.33 0.69
CA ASP A 457 0.72 -29.09 1.35
C ASP A 457 0.78 -28.79 2.87
N GLU A 458 -0.19 -28.01 3.36
CA GLU A 458 -0.30 -27.66 4.78
C GLU A 458 -0.30 -28.89 5.72
N ALA A 459 -0.80 -30.04 5.23
CA ALA A 459 -0.81 -31.29 6.00
C ALA A 459 0.60 -31.89 6.11
N ALA A 460 1.38 -31.85 5.03
CA ALA A 460 2.78 -32.29 5.01
C ALA A 460 3.66 -31.41 5.92
N LEU A 461 3.44 -30.08 5.90
CA LEU A 461 4.21 -29.13 6.70
C LEU A 461 3.96 -29.26 8.20
N LYS A 462 2.70 -29.50 8.61
CA LYS A 462 2.39 -29.83 10.01
C LYS A 462 3.07 -31.12 10.47
N LYS A 463 3.15 -32.13 9.60
CA LYS A 463 3.85 -33.40 9.88
C LYS A 463 5.36 -33.19 9.97
N GLU A 464 5.95 -32.47 9.03
CA GLU A 464 7.40 -32.21 9.01
C GLU A 464 7.83 -31.34 10.20
N GLN A 465 7.08 -30.28 10.51
CA GLN A 465 7.32 -29.44 11.68
C GLN A 465 7.17 -30.23 12.98
N PHE A 466 6.20 -31.16 13.05
CA PHE A 466 6.03 -32.08 14.17
C PHE A 466 7.25 -33.00 14.31
N GLU A 467 7.74 -33.59 13.22
CA GLU A 467 8.92 -34.47 13.25
C GLU A 467 10.21 -33.72 13.60
N ILE A 468 10.41 -32.50 13.09
CA ILE A 468 11.53 -31.63 13.48
C ILE A 468 11.47 -31.32 14.99
N ASN A 469 10.31 -30.94 15.49
CA ASN A 469 10.13 -30.63 16.92
C ASN A 469 10.32 -31.88 17.79
N LYS A 470 9.84 -33.04 17.34
CA LYS A 470 10.03 -34.34 18.00
C LYS A 470 11.52 -34.72 18.08
N LYS A 471 12.26 -34.56 16.98
CA LYS A 471 13.72 -34.80 16.95
C LYS A 471 14.49 -33.86 17.89
N LYS A 472 14.11 -32.57 17.94
CA LYS A 472 14.70 -31.61 18.89
C LYS A 472 14.43 -31.99 20.35
N ILE A 473 13.21 -32.44 20.66
CA ILE A 473 12.83 -32.90 22.00
C ILE A 473 13.59 -34.17 22.39
N LEU A 474 13.76 -35.12 21.47
CA LEU A 474 14.52 -36.35 21.70
C LEU A 474 15.99 -36.05 22.02
N LYS A 475 16.67 -35.21 21.21
CA LYS A 475 18.04 -34.77 21.49
C LYS A 475 18.16 -34.08 22.86
N ALA A 476 17.25 -33.17 23.17
CA ALA A 476 17.24 -32.49 24.46
C ALA A 476 17.01 -33.45 25.64
N ARG A 477 16.28 -34.56 25.45
CA ARG A 477 16.10 -35.60 26.49
C ARG A 477 17.36 -36.42 26.68
N GLU A 478 18.02 -36.84 25.60
CA GLU A 478 19.27 -37.60 25.65
C GLU A 478 20.37 -36.80 26.37
N GLU A 479 20.52 -35.51 26.04
CA GLU A 479 21.45 -34.61 26.71
C GLU A 479 21.15 -34.49 28.21
N ARG A 480 19.86 -34.40 28.57
CA ARG A 480 19.43 -34.28 29.98
C ARG A 480 19.60 -35.57 30.76
N GLN A 481 19.44 -36.74 30.13
CA GLN A 481 19.72 -38.04 30.73
C GLN A 481 21.21 -38.22 31.00
N LYS A 482 22.07 -37.91 30.01
CA LYS A 482 23.52 -37.93 30.18
C LYS A 482 23.97 -37.03 31.34
N ALA A 483 23.46 -35.79 31.38
CA ALA A 483 23.77 -34.86 32.48
C ALA A 483 23.28 -35.38 33.85
N LEU A 484 22.17 -36.13 33.90
CA LEU A 484 21.67 -36.73 35.14
C LEU A 484 22.55 -37.90 35.60
N GLU A 485 22.99 -38.75 34.68
CA GLU A 485 23.88 -39.88 34.94
C GLU A 485 25.25 -39.40 35.42
N GLU A 486 25.85 -38.42 34.74
CA GLU A 486 27.09 -37.78 35.17
C GLU A 486 26.95 -37.21 36.59
N ARG A 487 25.82 -36.56 36.89
CA ARG A 487 25.57 -35.99 38.23
C ARG A 487 25.36 -37.06 39.29
N LYS A 488 24.79 -38.22 38.95
CA LYS A 488 24.68 -39.38 39.86
C LYS A 488 26.05 -39.99 40.13
N GLU A 489 26.87 -40.13 39.09
CA GLU A 489 28.22 -40.70 39.22
C GLU A 489 29.14 -39.79 40.03
N GLN A 490 29.10 -38.47 39.79
CA GLN A 490 29.80 -37.48 40.62
C GLN A 490 29.37 -37.57 42.09
N LYS A 491 28.08 -37.76 42.37
CA LYS A 491 27.58 -37.95 43.74
C LYS A 491 28.08 -39.26 44.35
N ARG A 492 28.18 -40.35 43.56
CA ARG A 492 28.70 -41.65 44.02
C ARG A 492 30.18 -41.54 44.38
N ILE A 493 30.99 -40.97 43.49
CA ILE A 493 32.42 -40.72 43.72
C ILE A 493 32.63 -39.83 44.95
N ALA A 494 31.86 -38.76 45.09
CA ALA A 494 31.93 -37.87 46.26
C ALA A 494 31.55 -38.60 47.56
N LYS A 495 30.59 -39.52 47.52
CA LYS A 495 30.17 -40.32 48.68
C LYS A 495 31.25 -41.34 49.07
N GLU A 496 31.83 -42.03 48.09
CA GLU A 496 32.94 -42.97 48.30
C GLU A 496 34.18 -42.27 48.87
N LYS A 497 34.51 -41.08 48.36
CA LYS A 497 35.62 -40.28 48.88
C LYS A 497 35.40 -39.87 50.34
N LYS A 498 34.20 -39.39 50.68
CA LYS A 498 33.83 -39.08 52.07
C LYS A 498 33.84 -40.28 53.00
N LEU A 499 33.51 -41.48 52.51
CA LEU A 499 33.55 -42.71 53.29
C LEU A 499 34.99 -43.09 53.63
N LYS A 500 35.89 -43.05 52.63
CA LYS A 500 37.32 -43.32 52.82
C LYS A 500 37.98 -42.30 53.75
N GLU A 501 37.62 -41.02 53.65
CA GLU A 501 38.09 -39.97 54.56
C GLU A 501 37.64 -40.23 56.01
N ARG A 502 36.41 -40.72 56.21
CA ARG A 502 35.89 -41.11 57.54
C ARG A 502 36.58 -42.36 58.10
N GLU A 503 36.85 -43.36 57.28
CA GLU A 503 37.58 -44.57 57.69
C GLU A 503 39.03 -44.24 58.07
N GLN A 504 39.68 -43.33 57.34
CA GLN A 504 41.03 -42.85 57.69
C GLN A 504 41.06 -42.03 58.99
N GLN A 505 40.04 -41.21 59.24
CA GLN A 505 39.90 -40.49 60.51
C GLN A 505 39.64 -41.42 61.69
N LYS A 506 38.82 -42.46 61.49
CA LYS A 506 38.53 -43.46 62.52
C LYS A 506 39.76 -44.31 62.85
N ASN A 507 40.51 -44.75 61.85
CA ASN A 507 41.77 -45.47 62.09
C ASN A 507 42.84 -44.59 62.75
N LYS A 508 42.83 -43.27 62.53
CA LYS A 508 43.69 -42.34 63.27
C LYS A 508 43.25 -42.15 64.71
N SER A 509 41.95 -42.04 64.98
CA SER A 509 41.44 -41.93 66.37
C SER A 509 41.66 -43.21 67.16
N ASP A 510 41.51 -44.37 66.52
CA ASP A 510 41.71 -45.67 67.18
C ASP A 510 43.21 -45.90 67.46
N ALA A 511 44.12 -45.43 66.60
CA ALA A 511 45.57 -45.45 66.84
C ALA A 511 46.03 -44.46 67.94
N GLU A 512 45.36 -43.32 68.11
CA GLU A 512 45.64 -42.38 69.21
C GLU A 512 45.11 -42.87 70.58
N VAL A 513 44.13 -43.78 70.60
CA VAL A 513 43.59 -44.37 71.84
C VAL A 513 44.46 -45.53 72.34
N ASP A 514 45.09 -46.29 71.44
CA ASP A 514 46.03 -47.36 71.81
C ASP A 514 47.40 -46.83 72.31
N ASP A 515 47.78 -45.59 71.97
CA ASP A 515 49.00 -44.92 72.47
C ASP A 515 48.82 -44.26 73.86
N LEU A 516 47.62 -44.35 74.45
CA LEU A 516 47.21 -43.72 75.72
C LEU A 516 46.91 -44.73 76.85
N PHE A 517 47.10 -46.02 76.61
CA PHE A 517 47.11 -47.12 77.61
C PHE A 517 48.50 -47.73 77.72
#